data_AF-A0A7S4MGK2-F1
#
_entry.id   AF-A0A7S4MGK2-F1
#
_cell.length_a   1.000
_cell.length_b   1.000
_cell.length_c   1.000
_cell.angle_alpha   90.00
_cell.angle_beta   90.00
_cell.angle_gamma   90.00
#
_symmetry.space_group_name_H-M   'P 1'
#
loop_
_entity.id
_entity.type
_entity.pdbx_description
1 polymer ?
#
loop_
_entity_poly.entity_id
_entity_poly.type
_entity_poly.pdbx_seq_one_letter_code
_entity_poly.pdbx_strand_id
1 'polypeptide(L)'
;VRQVLRRQCDEDWDGVEYFGLDAPMRMLRSLLHGIIEHKHSESALLVGASGTGKTSLLYKILADLRATMENPLDLVVIELSGLLHFEPRVACQEILEVLDPNTKQAGSFDEAGE
;
A
#
# COMPACT_ATOMS: atom_id res chain seq x y z
N VAL A 1 -28.66 6.58 -2.99
CA VAL A 1 -28.27 5.14 -3.08
C VAL A 1 -27.26 4.89 -4.19
N ARG A 2 -27.55 5.18 -5.47
CA ARG A 2 -26.62 4.93 -6.59
C ARG A 2 -25.26 5.63 -6.45
N GLN A 3 -25.25 6.85 -5.92
CA GLN A 3 -24.02 7.63 -5.73
C GLN A 3 -23.15 7.10 -4.57
N VAL A 4 -23.78 6.56 -3.53
CA VAL A 4 -23.09 5.95 -2.37
C VAL A 4 -22.42 4.63 -2.77
N LEU A 5 -23.16 3.77 -3.49
CA LEU A 5 -22.61 2.52 -4.00
C LEU A 5 -21.46 2.74 -4.99
N ARG A 6 -21.52 3.82 -5.77
CA ARG A 6 -20.44 4.17 -6.71
C ARG A 6 -19.17 4.59 -5.96
N ARG A 7 -19.28 5.45 -4.95
CA ARG A 7 -18.15 5.83 -4.09
C ARG A 7 -17.52 4.62 -3.40
N GLN A 8 -18.33 3.74 -2.84
CA GLN A 8 -17.86 2.51 -2.16
C GLN A 8 -17.19 1.49 -3.10
N CYS A 9 -17.45 1.55 -4.40
CA CYS A 9 -16.84 0.64 -5.37
C CYS A 9 -15.65 1.25 -6.13
N ASP A 10 -15.63 2.58 -6.29
CA ASP A 10 -14.62 3.27 -7.12
C ASP A 10 -13.51 3.92 -6.28
N GLU A 11 -13.78 4.37 -5.05
CA GLU A 11 -12.90 5.30 -4.30
C GLU A 11 -12.54 4.81 -2.88
N ASP A 12 -13.49 4.25 -2.14
CA ASP A 12 -13.28 3.85 -0.74
C ASP A 12 -12.95 2.35 -0.61
N TRP A 13 -11.66 2.03 -0.47
CA TRP A 13 -11.19 0.69 -0.09
C TRP A 13 -11.28 0.45 1.43
N ASP A 14 -11.54 1.51 2.20
CA ASP A 14 -11.70 1.46 3.65
C ASP A 14 -13.01 0.76 4.02
N GLY A 15 -12.88 -0.36 4.73
CA GLY A 15 -14.03 -1.17 5.17
C GLY A 15 -14.41 -2.33 4.26
N VAL A 16 -13.64 -2.63 3.20
CA VAL A 16 -13.87 -3.83 2.39
C VAL A 16 -13.55 -5.10 3.21
N GLU A 17 -14.53 -6.01 3.29
CA GLU A 17 -14.36 -7.34 3.86
C GLU A 17 -13.75 -8.29 2.83
N TYR A 18 -12.70 -9.02 3.24
CA TYR A 18 -12.06 -10.03 2.42
C TYR A 18 -12.54 -11.41 2.84
N PHE A 19 -13.07 -12.19 1.90
CA PHE A 19 -13.56 -13.54 2.16
C PHE A 19 -12.59 -14.57 1.61
N GLY A 20 -12.28 -15.60 2.41
CA GLY A 20 -11.45 -16.73 1.99
C GLY A 20 -9.96 -16.41 1.80
N LEU A 21 -9.50 -15.25 2.27
CA LEU A 21 -8.10 -14.82 2.19
C LEU A 21 -7.37 -14.83 3.54
N ASP A 22 -7.94 -15.46 4.57
CA ASP A 22 -7.40 -15.43 5.94
C ASP A 22 -5.95 -15.94 6.04
N ALA A 23 -5.62 -17.04 5.35
CA ALA A 23 -4.29 -17.60 5.38
C ALA A 23 -3.25 -16.72 4.65
N PRO A 24 -3.49 -16.28 3.38
CA PRO A 24 -2.63 -15.31 2.72
C PRO A 24 -2.47 -13.99 3.49
N MET A 25 -3.55 -13.46 4.06
CA MET A 25 -3.52 -12.23 4.85
C MET A 25 -2.65 -12.38 6.09
N ARG A 26 -2.80 -13.48 6.82
CA ARG A 26 -2.00 -13.76 8.02
C ARG A 26 -0.52 -13.87 7.69
N MET A 27 -0.18 -14.55 6.59
CA MET A 27 1.19 -14.68 6.12
C MET A 27 1.78 -13.32 5.78
N LEU A 28 1.11 -12.54 4.92
CA LEU A 28 1.59 -11.22 4.50
C LEU A 28 1.73 -10.25 5.68
N ARG A 29 0.77 -10.25 6.61
CA ARG A 29 0.83 -9.46 7.84
C ARG A 29 2.02 -9.84 8.71
N SER A 30 2.31 -11.14 8.86
CA SER A 30 3.46 -11.60 9.65
C SER A 30 4.78 -11.15 9.04
N LEU A 31 4.92 -11.22 7.71
CA LEU A 31 6.11 -10.77 6.99
C LEU A 31 6.32 -9.26 7.19
N LEU A 32 5.30 -8.45 6.92
CA LEU A 32 5.39 -6.99 7.06
C LEU A 32 5.62 -6.56 8.51
N HIS A 33 5.00 -7.22 9.48
CA HIS A 33 5.26 -6.98 10.90
C HIS A 33 6.72 -7.34 11.28
N GLY A 34 7.28 -8.42 10.75
CA GLY A 34 8.70 -8.76 10.93
C GLY A 34 9.64 -7.69 10.37
N ILE A 35 9.33 -7.16 9.19
CA ILE A 35 10.11 -6.08 8.56
C ILE A 35 10.05 -4.80 9.41
N ILE A 36 8.86 -4.42 9.85
CA ILE A 36 8.63 -3.15 10.55
C ILE A 36 9.18 -3.16 11.99
N GLU A 37 8.77 -4.15 12.78
CA GLU A 37 9.05 -4.21 14.23
C GLU A 37 10.44 -4.80 14.51
N HIS A 38 10.82 -5.84 13.78
CA HIS A 38 12.07 -6.56 14.03
C HIS A 38 13.20 -6.15 13.07
N LYS A 39 12.94 -5.17 12.19
CA LYS A 39 13.88 -4.65 11.19
C LYS A 39 14.49 -5.75 10.30
N HIS A 40 13.70 -6.79 10.00
CA HIS A 40 14.11 -7.83 9.05
C HIS A 40 14.06 -7.31 7.61
N SER A 41 14.89 -7.88 6.75
CA SER A 41 14.90 -7.61 5.32
C SER A 41 14.39 -8.84 4.57
N GLU A 42 13.13 -8.78 4.12
CA GLU A 42 12.47 -9.88 3.45
C GLU A 42 11.85 -9.41 2.13
N SER A 43 11.66 -10.36 1.21
CA SER A 43 10.98 -10.12 -0.06
C SER A 43 9.88 -11.14 -0.26
N ALA A 44 8.78 -10.71 -0.88
CA ALA A 44 7.64 -11.57 -1.17
C ALA A 44 7.07 -11.23 -2.54
N LEU A 45 6.44 -12.22 -3.18
CA LEU A 45 5.77 -12.07 -4.47
C LEU A 45 4.30 -12.48 -4.32
N LEU A 46 3.40 -11.54 -4.58
CA LEU A 46 1.95 -11.79 -4.56
C LEU A 46 1.43 -12.05 -5.97
N VAL A 47 0.93 -13.26 -6.23
CA VAL A 47 0.46 -13.71 -7.56
C VAL A 47 -1.02 -14.06 -7.50
N GLY A 48 -1.78 -13.67 -8.54
CA GLY A 48 -3.19 -14.00 -8.70
C GLY A 48 -3.81 -13.29 -9.91
N ALA A 49 -4.99 -13.73 -10.36
CA ALA A 49 -5.69 -13.16 -11.52
C ALA A 49 -5.99 -11.65 -11.35
N SER A 50 -6.08 -10.90 -12.46
CA SER A 50 -6.44 -9.47 -12.38
C SER A 50 -7.80 -9.27 -11.70
N GLY A 51 -7.95 -8.19 -10.93
CA GLY A 51 -9.20 -7.88 -10.21
C GLY A 51 -9.43 -8.63 -8.90
N THR A 52 -8.54 -9.53 -8.47
CA THR A 52 -8.69 -10.27 -7.19
C THR A 52 -8.33 -9.46 -5.93
N GLY A 53 -8.24 -8.14 -6.02
CA GLY A 53 -7.97 -7.28 -4.86
C GLY A 53 -6.57 -7.38 -4.25
N LYS A 54 -5.56 -7.90 -4.97
CA LYS A 54 -4.16 -8.04 -4.46
C LYS A 54 -3.60 -6.75 -3.87
N THR A 55 -3.68 -5.68 -4.65
CA THR A 55 -3.21 -4.34 -4.27
C THR A 55 -3.97 -3.82 -3.06
N SER A 56 -5.30 -3.96 -3.07
CA SER A 56 -6.15 -3.53 -1.95
C SER A 56 -5.87 -4.30 -0.66
N LEU A 57 -5.63 -5.62 -0.76
CA LEU A 57 -5.27 -6.48 0.38
C LEU A 57 -3.98 -5.97 1.05
N LEU A 58 -2.98 -5.65 0.24
CA LEU A 58 -1.70 -5.11 0.71
C LEU A 58 -1.90 -3.77 1.40
N TYR A 59 -2.66 -2.85 0.80
CA TYR A 59 -2.94 -1.54 1.42
C TYR A 59 -3.69 -1.65 2.73
N LYS A 60 -4.69 -2.53 2.85
CA LYS A 60 -5.38 -2.75 4.12
C LYS A 60 -4.40 -3.19 5.20
N ILE A 61 -3.54 -4.17 4.91
CA ILE A 61 -2.57 -4.66 5.90
C ILE A 61 -1.56 -3.56 6.27
N LEU A 62 -1.09 -2.77 5.30
CA LEU A 62 -0.20 -1.64 5.57
C LEU A 62 -0.88 -0.55 6.40
N ALA A 63 -2.15 -0.23 6.13
CA ALA A 63 -2.93 0.72 6.90
C ALA A 63 -3.14 0.24 8.34
N ASP A 64 -3.52 -1.04 8.52
CA ASP A 64 -3.67 -1.68 9.82
C ASP A 64 -2.37 -1.65 10.62
N LEU A 65 -1.23 -1.95 9.99
CA LEU A 65 0.08 -1.93 10.64
C LEU A 65 0.49 -0.50 11.00
N ARG A 66 0.35 0.45 10.08
CA ARG A 66 0.68 1.87 10.32
C ARG A 66 -0.13 2.46 11.47
N ALA A 67 -1.39 2.07 11.62
CA ALA A 67 -2.24 2.48 12.75
C ALA A 67 -1.76 1.94 14.10
N THR A 68 -0.95 0.88 14.12
CA THR A 68 -0.39 0.29 15.34
C THR A 68 1.04 0.74 15.66
N MET A 69 1.70 1.48 14.76
CA MET A 69 3.09 1.91 14.95
C MET A 69 3.19 3.08 15.94
N GLU A 70 4.18 3.02 16.83
CA GLU A 70 4.46 4.11 17.80
C GLU A 70 4.90 5.41 17.10
N ASN A 71 5.68 5.28 16.03
CA ASN A 71 6.14 6.40 15.22
C ASN A 71 5.80 6.17 13.73
N PRO A 72 4.92 6.99 13.14
CA PRO A 72 4.53 6.83 11.73
C PRO A 72 5.66 7.15 10.74
N LEU A 73 6.77 7.74 11.19
CA LEU A 73 7.95 8.02 10.35
C LEU A 73 8.88 6.82 10.19
N ASP A 74 8.68 5.73 10.95
CA ASP A 74 9.54 4.55 10.90
C ASP A 74 9.28 3.66 9.67
N LEU A 75 8.27 4.00 8.86
CA LEU A 75 7.91 3.32 7.63
C LEU A 75 7.76 4.33 6.49
N VAL A 76 8.55 4.14 5.44
CA VAL A 76 8.38 4.79 4.14
C VAL A 76 7.95 3.73 3.15
N VAL A 77 6.82 3.95 2.48
CA VAL A 77 6.32 3.05 1.43
C VAL A 77 6.60 3.71 0.08
N ILE A 78 7.30 3.00 -0.78
CA ILE A 78 7.59 3.43 -2.16
C ILE A 78 6.84 2.48 -3.09
N GLU A 79 5.88 3.01 -3.84
CA GLU A 79 5.12 2.23 -4.82
C GLU A 79 5.70 2.42 -6.20
N LEU A 80 6.06 1.32 -6.85
CA LEU A 80 6.54 1.35 -8.23
C LEU A 80 5.59 0.55 -9.14
N SER A 81 5.05 1.21 -10.15
CA SER A 81 4.30 0.56 -11.22
C SER A 81 5.20 0.28 -12.42
N GLY A 82 5.29 -0.98 -12.86
CA GLY A 82 6.02 -1.33 -14.09
C GLY A 82 5.44 -0.76 -15.39
N LEU A 83 4.20 -0.23 -15.33
CA LEU A 83 3.57 0.47 -16.46
C LEU A 83 4.06 1.92 -16.57
N LEU A 84 4.39 2.55 -15.43
CA LEU A 84 4.87 3.93 -15.37
C LEU A 84 6.41 3.99 -15.35
N HIS A 85 7.02 3.11 -14.55
CA HIS A 85 8.46 3.05 -14.30
C HIS A 85 9.14 1.99 -15.18
N PHE A 86 8.86 2.01 -16.48
CA PHE A 86 9.47 1.07 -17.43
C PHE A 86 10.98 1.31 -17.59
N GLU A 87 11.41 2.58 -17.54
CA GLU A 87 12.82 2.93 -17.60
C GLU A 87 13.45 2.96 -16.19
N PRO A 88 14.60 2.28 -15.97
CA PRO A 88 15.26 2.27 -14.67
C PRO A 88 15.57 3.66 -14.12
N ARG A 89 15.86 4.63 -15.01
CA ARG A 89 16.16 6.01 -14.61
C ARG A 89 14.97 6.69 -13.94
N VAL A 90 13.77 6.47 -14.50
CA VAL A 90 12.52 7.01 -13.96
C VAL A 90 12.20 6.35 -12.62
N ALA A 91 12.36 5.02 -12.52
CA ALA A 91 12.18 4.30 -11.25
C ALA A 91 13.14 4.81 -10.16
N CYS A 92 14.41 5.01 -10.49
CA CYS A 92 15.40 5.54 -9.54
C CYS A 92 15.10 6.97 -9.11
N GLN A 93 14.61 7.81 -10.03
CA GLN A 93 14.22 9.17 -9.70
C GLN A 93 13.06 9.17 -8.70
N GLU A 94 12.02 8.37 -8.92
CA GLU A 94 10.88 8.23 -8.01
C GLU A 94 11.33 7.78 -6.61
N ILE A 95 12.20 6.76 -6.53
CA ILE A 95 12.76 6.29 -5.25
C ILE A 95 13.47 7.44 -4.51
N LEU A 96 14.26 8.24 -5.22
CA LEU A 96 15.00 9.36 -4.62
C LEU A 96 14.06 10.48 -4.17
N GLU A 97 13.02 10.79 -4.94
CA GLU A 97 12.04 11.83 -4.62
C GLU A 97 11.22 11.47 -3.38
N VAL A 98 10.81 10.20 -3.22
CA VAL A 98 10.07 9.72 -2.04
C VAL A 98 10.97 9.63 -0.79
N LEU A 99 12.26 9.34 -0.96
CA LEU A 99 13.21 9.22 0.16
C LEU A 99 13.77 10.56 0.65
N ASP A 100 13.73 11.63 -0.16
CA ASP A 100 14.29 12.92 0.25
C ASP A 100 13.41 13.57 1.34
N PRO A 101 13.95 13.83 2.55
CA PRO A 101 13.20 14.45 3.64
C PRO A 101 12.80 15.91 3.37
N ASN A 102 13.35 16.56 2.33
CA ASN A 102 13.04 17.95 1.99
C ASN A 102 11.97 18.09 0.90
N THR A 103 11.68 17.03 0.15
CA THR A 103 10.51 16.99 -0.73
C THR A 103 9.29 16.89 0.17
N LYS A 104 8.54 17.99 0.28
CA LYS A 104 7.18 17.98 0.83
C LYS A 104 6.46 16.81 0.19
N GLN A 105 5.94 15.88 1.01
CA GLN A 105 5.22 14.69 0.56
C GLN A 105 4.26 15.06 -0.59
N ALA A 106 4.66 14.75 -1.83
CA ALA A 106 3.81 14.84 -3.01
C ALA A 106 2.91 13.58 -3.13
N GLY A 107 2.68 12.91 -1.99
CA GLY A 107 1.87 11.72 -1.85
C GLY A 107 0.77 11.87 -0.80
N SER A 108 0.41 13.10 -0.40
CA SER A 108 -0.97 13.30 0.03
C SER A 108 -1.82 13.12 -1.23
N PHE A 109 -2.49 11.97 -1.34
CA PHE A 109 -3.84 11.96 -1.90
C PHE A 109 -4.68 12.83 -0.95
N ASP A 110 -4.48 14.15 -1.02
CA ASP A 110 -5.43 15.12 -0.51
C ASP A 110 -6.66 15.00 -1.40
N GLU A 111 -7.75 14.56 -0.77
CA GLU A 111 -9.06 15.18 -0.88
C GLU A 111 -9.29 15.96 -2.19
N ALA A 112 -9.71 15.25 -3.22
CA ALA A 112 -10.33 15.85 -4.39
C ALA A 112 -11.70 15.19 -4.61
N GLY A 113 -12.76 15.80 -4.07
CA GLY A 113 -14.11 15.38 -4.42
C GLY A 113 -15.28 15.92 -3.61
N GLU A 114 -15.41 17.26 -3.55
CA GLU A 114 -16.63 18.04 -3.21
C GLU A 114 -17.17 18.02 -1.78
#